data_AF-A0A838FR89-F1
#
_entry.id   AF-A0A838FR89-F1
#
_cell.length_a   1.000
_cell.length_b   1.000
_cell.length_c   1.000
_cell.angle_alpha   90.00
_cell.angle_beta   90.00
_cell.angle_gamma   90.00
#
_symmetry.space_group_name_H-M   'P 1'
#
loop_
_entity.id
_entity.type
_entity.pdbx_description
1 polymer ?
#
loop_
_entity_poly.entity_id
_entity_poly.type
_entity_poly.pdbx_seq_one_letter_code
_entity_poly.pdbx_strand_id
1 'polypeptide(L)' 'MKTKQQIVTNWLPRYTGTPLKEFSKYVLLVNFTDYVKLFAEAHGVE' A
#
# COMPACT_ATOMS: atom_id res chain seq x y z
N MET A 1 -3.31 0.79 27.05
CA MET A 1 -3.38 1.66 25.85
C MET A 1 -2.79 0.93 24.66
N LYS A 2 -3.35 1.07 23.46
CA LYS A 2 -2.72 0.54 22.25
C LYS A 2 -1.55 1.45 21.84
N THR A 3 -0.41 0.87 21.49
CA THR A 3 0.75 1.62 21.00
C THR A 3 0.52 2.10 19.56
N LYS A 4 1.23 3.15 19.15
CA LYS A 4 1.21 3.62 17.74
C LYS A 4 1.52 2.47 16.78
N GLN A 5 2.51 1.64 17.11
CA GLN A 5 2.87 0.48 16.30
C GLN A 5 1.72 -0.51 16.16
N GLN A 6 1.00 -0.82 17.25
CA GLN A 6 -0.15 -1.72 17.22
C GLN A 6 -1.30 -1.17 16.37
N ILE A 7 -1.52 0.15 16.40
CA ILE A 7 -2.56 0.81 15.60
C ILE A 7 -2.20 0.72 14.11
N VAL A 8 -0.99 1.13 13.73
CA VAL A 8 -0.53 1.11 12.33
C VAL A 8 -0.52 -0.31 11.77
N THR A 9 0.00 -1.27 12.54
CA THR A 9 0.06 -2.70 12.15
C THR A 9 -1.33 -3.28 11.90
N ASN A 10 -2.35 -2.81 12.63
CA ASN A 10 -3.73 -3.26 12.44
C ASN A 10 -4.42 -2.53 11.27
N TRP A 11 -4.19 -1.23 11.09
CA TRP A 11 -4.97 -0.41 10.16
C TRP A 11 -4.45 -0.45 8.73
N LEU A 12 -3.14 -0.36 8.53
CA LEU A 12 -2.53 -0.30 7.20
C LEU A 12 -2.99 -1.45 6.27
N PRO A 13 -2.96 -2.74 6.67
CA PRO A 13 -3.44 -3.82 5.82
C PRO A 13 -4.96 -3.79 5.58
N ARG A 14 -5.74 -3.21 6.51
CA ARG A 14 -7.21 -3.10 6.35
C ARG A 14 -7.61 -2.06 5.30
N TYR A 15 -6.86 -0.96 5.21
CA TYR A 15 -7.14 0.10 4.24
C TYR A 15 -6.55 -0.18 2.84
N THR A 16 -5.48 -0.98 2.76
CA THR A 16 -4.77 -1.25 1.50
C THR A 16 -5.05 -2.63 0.92
N GLY A 17 -5.66 -3.54 1.69
CA GLY A 17 -5.81 -4.95 1.31
C GLY A 17 -4.48 -5.72 1.21
N THR A 18 -3.35 -5.08 1.54
CA THR A 18 -2.00 -5.63 1.34
C THR A 18 -1.36 -6.00 2.69
N PRO A 19 -0.85 -7.23 2.86
CA PRO A 19 -0.09 -7.62 4.05
C PRO A 19 1.15 -6.75 4.28
N LEU A 20 1.48 -6.46 5.54
CA LEU A 20 2.63 -5.61 5.90
C LEU A 20 3.98 -6.09 5.34
N LYS A 21 4.15 -7.41 5.19
CA LYS A 21 5.36 -8.04 4.66
C LYS A 21 5.59 -7.78 3.16
N GLU A 22 4.55 -7.36 2.44
CA GLU A 22 4.60 -7.09 0.99
C GLU A 22 4.89 -5.62 0.68
N PHE A 23 4.86 -4.74 1.70
CA PHE A 23 5.25 -3.36 1.52
C PHE A 23 6.76 -3.24 1.29
N SER A 24 7.13 -2.50 0.25
CA SER A 24 8.51 -2.15 -0.02
C SER A 24 8.94 -0.92 0.79
N LYS A 25 10.25 -0.70 0.87
CA LYS A 25 10.85 0.48 1.53
C LYS A 25 10.45 1.80 0.85
N TYR A 26 10.14 1.77 -0.44
CA TYR A 26 9.82 2.96 -1.23
C TYR A 26 8.33 2.98 -1.58
N VAL A 27 7.67 4.08 -1.24
CA VAL A 27 6.22 4.26 -1.45
C VAL A 27 5.99 5.49 -2.31
N LEU A 28 5.19 5.33 -3.35
CA LEU A 28 4.66 6.43 -4.15
C LEU A 28 3.19 6.62 -3.79
N LEU A 29 2.80 7.86 -3.48
CA LEU A 29 1.41 8.22 -3.22
C LEU A 29 0.86 8.97 -4.42
N VAL A 30 -0.34 8.57 -4.86
CA VAL A 30 -1.06 9.18 -5.98
C VAL A 30 -2.49 9.44 -5.55
N ASN A 31 -3.10 10.47 -6.16
CA ASN A 31 -4.48 10.88 -5.92
C ASN A 31 -5.42 10.54 -7.08
N PHE A 32 -4.90 9.93 -8.16
CA PHE A 32 -5.69 9.46 -9.30
C PHE A 32 -5.42 7.98 -9.56
N THR A 33 -6.49 7.20 -9.69
CA THR A 33 -6.42 5.74 -9.90
C THR A 33 -5.71 5.35 -11.19
N ASP A 34 -5.75 6.20 -12.22
CA ASP A 34 -5.14 5.88 -13.51
C ASP A 34 -3.62 5.75 -13.45
N TYR A 35 -2.94 6.41 -12.50
CA TYR A 35 -1.51 6.18 -12.27
C TYR A 35 -1.20 4.75 -11.84
N VAL A 36 -2.09 4.12 -11.06
CA VAL A 36 -1.91 2.73 -10.62
C VAL A 36 -2.03 1.78 -11.80
N LYS A 37 -3.01 2.02 -12.69
CA LYS A 37 -3.21 1.22 -13.91
C LYS A 37 -2.02 1.33 -14.85
N LEU A 38 -1.57 2.56 -15.14
CA LEU A 38 -0.41 2.81 -15.99
C LEU A 38 0.87 2.19 -15.42
N PHE A 39 1.04 2.23 -14.09
CA PHE A 39 2.17 1.58 -13.43
C PHE A 39 2.10 0.05 -13.59
N ALA A 40 0.93 -0.55 -13.42
CA ALA A 40 0.74 -1.99 -13.59
C ALA A 40 1.03 -2.43 -15.03
N GLU A 41 0.53 -1.69 -16.02
CA GLU A 41 0.79 -1.94 -17.44
C GLU A 41 2.28 -1.81 -17.78
N ALA A 42 2.93 -0.72 -17.34
CA ALA A 42 4.35 -0.47 -17.61
C ALA A 42 5.28 -1.55 -17.01
N HIS A 43 4.85 -2.20 -15.93
CA HIS A 43 5.60 -3.28 -15.28
C HIS A 43 5.09 -4.69 -15.61
N GLY A 44 4.02 -4.81 -16.41
CA GLY A 44 3.43 -6.10 -16.81
C GLY A 44 2.84 -6.89 -15.65
N VAL A 45 2.20 -6.22 -14.69
CA VAL A 45 1.65 -6.81 -13.44
C VAL A 45 0.14 -6.55 -13.27
N GLU A 46 -0.60 -6.49 -14.38
CA GLU A 46 -2.08 -6.36 -14.36
C GLU A 46 -2.79 -7.60 -13.78
#